data_AF-N1ZZE5-F1
#
_entry.id   AF-N1ZZE5-F1
#
_cell.length_a   1.000
_cell.length_b   1.000
_cell.length_c   1.000
_cell.angle_alpha   90.00
_cell.angle_beta   90.00
_cell.angle_gamma   90.00
#
_symmetry.space_group_name_H-M   'P 1'
#
loop_
_entity.id
_entity.type
_entity.pdbx_description
1 polymer ?
#
loop_
_entity_poly.entity_id
_entity_poly.type
_entity_poly.pdbx_seq_one_letter_code
_entity_poly.pdbx_strand_id
1 'polypeptide(L)'
;MRQVLQQFDSDRIFYVLANTVRQKDYDGRISRDNKAWTQTVPVCEDKDGFGYDRNVCFAVDRCNPGLTDLFLSQARRECAPAQEQKPSVRDSLNKNAGQQTAHSNKTKVNKEQAR
;
A
#
# COMPACT_ATOMS: atom_id res chain seq x y z
N MET A 1 6.63 -14.14 8.45
CA MET A 1 6.52 -12.69 8.26
C MET A 1 6.26 -11.97 9.59
N ARG A 2 5.18 -12.32 10.31
CA ARG A 2 4.82 -11.72 11.61
C ARG A 2 5.95 -11.53 12.61
N GLN A 3 6.85 -12.51 12.78
CA GLN A 3 7.99 -12.38 13.70
C GLN A 3 8.90 -11.19 13.35
N VAL A 4 9.13 -10.92 12.07
CA VAL A 4 9.95 -9.79 11.61
C VAL A 4 9.18 -8.48 11.76
N LEU A 5 7.89 -8.48 11.41
CA LEU A 5 6.99 -7.32 11.56
C LEU A 5 6.75 -6.93 13.04
N GLN A 6 6.86 -7.88 13.97
CA GLN A 6 6.74 -7.63 15.40
C GLN A 6 8.00 -7.01 15.99
N GLN A 7 9.16 -7.23 15.36
CA GLN A 7 10.45 -6.77 15.87
C GLN A 7 10.94 -5.49 15.19
N PHE A 8 10.50 -5.22 13.96
CA PHE A 8 10.94 -4.09 13.17
C PHE A 8 9.76 -3.40 12.49
N ASP A 9 9.83 -2.08 12.41
CA ASP A 9 8.86 -1.28 11.68
C ASP A 9 8.83 -1.66 10.20
N SER A 10 7.63 -1.64 9.61
CA SER A 10 7.40 -1.96 8.19
C SER A 10 8.29 -1.13 7.27
N ASP A 11 8.51 0.15 7.59
CA ASP A 11 9.35 1.05 6.79
C ASP A 11 10.80 0.59 6.73
N ARG A 12 11.37 0.14 7.86
CA ARG A 12 12.74 -0.37 7.91
C ARG A 12 12.87 -1.67 7.11
N ILE A 13 11.88 -2.54 7.21
CA ILE A 13 11.85 -3.81 6.46
C ILE A 13 11.75 -3.52 4.96
N PHE A 14 10.88 -2.60 4.56
CA PHE A 14 10.72 -2.18 3.18
C PHE A 14 11.97 -1.54 2.60
N TYR A 15 12.70 -0.75 3.39
CA TYR A 15 13.97 -0.18 2.98
C TYR A 15 15.00 -1.26 2.63
N VAL A 16 15.19 -2.24 3.53
CA VAL A 16 16.16 -3.34 3.32
C VAL A 16 15.75 -4.23 2.14
N LEU A 17 14.45 -4.56 2.03
CA LEU A 17 13.94 -5.36 0.92
C LEU A 17 14.05 -4.63 -0.42
N ALA A 18 13.77 -3.32 -0.44
CA ALA A 18 13.89 -2.51 -1.65
C ALA A 18 15.34 -2.47 -2.14
N ASN A 19 16.29 -2.24 -1.24
CA ASN A 19 17.71 -2.31 -1.58
C ASN A 19 18.10 -3.71 -2.08
N THR A 20 17.72 -4.76 -1.34
CA THR A 20 18.08 -6.15 -1.70
C THR A 20 17.56 -6.54 -3.08
N VAL A 21 16.33 -6.15 -3.42
CA VAL A 21 15.74 -6.42 -4.73
C VAL A 21 16.41 -5.61 -5.83
N ARG A 22 16.75 -4.33 -5.60
CA ARG A 22 17.53 -3.52 -6.57
C ARG A 22 18.89 -4.14 -6.85
N GLN A 23 19.55 -4.66 -5.81
CA GLN A 23 20.85 -5.33 -5.94
C GLN A 23 20.76 -6.69 -6.66
N LYS A 24 19.59 -7.34 -6.70
CA LYS A 24 19.39 -8.69 -7.27
C LYS A 24 18.47 -8.69 -8.49
N ASP A 25 18.14 -7.54 -9.05
CA ASP A 25 17.16 -7.41 -10.13
C ASP A 25 17.58 -8.14 -11.42
N TYR A 26 18.89 -8.30 -11.61
CA TYR A 26 19.51 -9.02 -12.72
C TYR A 26 19.24 -10.54 -12.70
N ASP A 27 18.87 -11.12 -11.56
CA ASP A 27 18.71 -12.57 -11.40
C ASP A 27 17.46 -13.14 -12.10
N GLY A 28 16.51 -12.30 -12.49
CA GLY A 28 15.34 -12.69 -13.28
C GLY A 28 14.22 -13.40 -12.51
N ARG A 29 14.46 -13.91 -11.29
CA ARG A 29 13.42 -14.55 -10.45
C ARG A 29 12.53 -13.57 -9.68
N ILE A 30 12.88 -12.29 -9.66
CA ILE A 30 12.08 -11.24 -9.02
C ILE A 30 10.98 -10.79 -9.98
N SER A 31 9.74 -10.72 -9.49
CA SER A 31 8.58 -10.30 -10.26
C SER A 31 8.68 -8.84 -10.72
N ARG A 32 8.11 -8.54 -11.90
CA ARG A 32 8.11 -7.18 -12.45
C ARG A 32 7.46 -6.17 -11.51
N ASP A 33 6.39 -6.56 -10.83
CA ASP A 33 5.66 -5.69 -9.90
C ASP A 33 6.48 -5.33 -8.67
N ASN A 34 7.26 -6.28 -8.15
CA ASN A 34 8.17 -5.98 -7.04
C ASN A 34 9.32 -5.11 -7.48
N LYS A 35 9.88 -5.31 -8.69
CA LYS A 35 10.90 -4.41 -9.26
C LYS A 35 10.38 -2.98 -9.45
N ALA A 36 9.14 -2.81 -9.91
CA ALA A 36 8.53 -1.50 -10.05
C ALA A 36 8.29 -0.84 -8.69
N TRP A 37 7.80 -1.62 -7.72
CA TRP A 37 7.56 -1.11 -6.37
C TRP A 37 8.83 -0.66 -5.66
N THR A 38 9.97 -1.34 -5.84
CA THR A 38 11.21 -0.89 -5.20
C THR A 38 11.69 0.46 -5.70
N GLN A 39 11.29 0.90 -6.89
CA GLN A 39 11.60 2.24 -7.39
C GLN A 39 10.80 3.33 -6.67
N THR A 40 9.68 2.99 -6.03
CA THR A 40 8.85 3.94 -5.27
C THR A 40 9.32 4.12 -3.84
N VAL A 41 10.14 3.20 -3.31
CA VAL A 41 10.72 3.32 -1.96
C VAL A 41 12.00 4.13 -2.05
N PRO A 42 12.14 5.26 -1.32
CA PRO A 42 13.39 6.00 -1.31
C PRO A 42 14.46 5.19 -0.57
N VAL A 43 15.47 4.75 -1.32
CA VAL A 43 16.70 4.15 -0.78
C VAL A 43 17.81 5.17 -1.04
N CYS A 44 18.38 5.72 0.03
CA CYS A 44 19.47 6.69 -0.09
C CYS A 44 20.72 5.95 -0.57
N GLU A 45 21.29 6.38 -1.70
CA GLU A 45 22.55 5.84 -2.19
C GLU A 45 23.68 6.19 -1.20
N ASP A 46 24.44 5.20 -0.75
CA ASP A 46 25.57 5.42 0.14
C ASP A 46 26.88 5.20 -0.64
N LYS A 47 27.21 6.17 -1.50
CA LYS A 47 28.41 6.08 -2.34
C LYS A 47 29.67 6.31 -1.51
N ASP A 48 30.63 5.40 -1.63
CA ASP A 48 31.97 5.61 -1.11
C ASP A 48 32.77 6.63 -1.95
N GLY A 49 34.01 6.92 -1.53
CA GLY A 49 34.90 7.84 -2.26
C GLY A 49 35.28 7.38 -3.67
N PHE A 50 34.94 6.14 -4.05
CA PHE A 50 35.16 5.56 -5.37
C PHE A 50 33.86 5.42 -6.18
N GLY A 51 32.72 5.83 -5.63
CA GLY A 51 31.41 5.79 -6.29
C GLY A 51 30.67 4.46 -6.15
N TYR A 52 31.19 3.50 -5.37
CA TYR A 52 30.48 2.25 -5.07
C TYR A 52 29.41 2.47 -4.02
N ASP A 53 28.19 1.98 -4.28
CA ASP A 53 27.12 2.03 -3.30
C ASP A 53 27.36 1.00 -2.18
N ARG A 54 27.66 1.48 -0.98
CA ARG A 54 27.88 0.69 0.23
C ARG A 54 26.60 0.03 0.73
N ASN A 55 25.44 0.36 0.16
CA ASN A 55 24.19 -0.34 0.45
C ASN A 55 24.26 -1.85 0.13
N VAL A 56 25.21 -2.30 -0.70
CA VAL A 56 25.48 -3.73 -0.93
C VAL A 56 25.72 -4.50 0.37
N CYS A 57 26.31 -3.86 1.40
CA CYS A 57 26.72 -4.53 2.64
C CYS A 57 25.56 -5.11 3.46
N PHE A 58 24.35 -4.57 3.32
CA PHE A 58 23.16 -5.07 4.03
C PHE A 58 22.13 -5.73 3.10
N ALA A 59 22.48 -5.95 1.84
CA ALA A 59 21.64 -6.77 0.95
C ALA A 59 21.57 -8.21 1.48
N VAL A 60 20.38 -8.79 1.48
CA VAL A 60 20.18 -10.17 1.96
C VAL A 60 20.67 -11.16 0.90
N ASP A 61 21.99 -11.34 0.80
CA ASP A 61 22.60 -12.03 -0.33
C ASP A 61 22.62 -13.56 -0.21
N ARG A 62 22.66 -14.10 1.02
CA ARG A 62 22.72 -15.54 1.27
C ARG A 62 21.46 -16.31 0.88
N CYS A 63 20.34 -15.62 0.65
CA CYS A 63 19.06 -16.24 0.31
C CYS A 63 18.81 -16.19 -1.20
N ASN A 64 18.03 -17.15 -1.73
CA ASN A 64 17.69 -17.11 -3.14
C ASN A 64 16.77 -15.91 -3.44
N PRO A 65 16.96 -15.21 -4.58
CA PRO A 65 16.16 -14.03 -4.92
C PRO A 65 14.65 -14.30 -5.05
N GLY A 66 14.26 -15.52 -5.43
CA GLY A 66 12.85 -15.94 -5.48
C GLY A 66 12.17 -15.94 -4.10
N LEU A 67 12.86 -16.35 -3.03
CA LEU A 67 12.35 -16.25 -1.66
C LEU A 67 12.26 -14.81 -1.19
N THR A 68 13.19 -13.95 -1.64
CA THR A 68 13.12 -12.51 -1.35
C THR A 68 11.88 -11.90 -2.00
N ASP A 69 11.59 -12.27 -3.26
CA ASP A 69 10.37 -11.84 -3.97
C ASP A 69 9.09 -12.32 -3.27
N LEU A 70 9.06 -13.59 -2.84
CA LEU A 70 7.92 -14.15 -2.10
C LEU A 70 7.72 -13.43 -0.75
N PHE A 71 8.82 -13.19 -0.02
CA PHE A 71 8.79 -12.50 1.26
C PHE A 71 8.32 -11.06 1.10
N LEU A 72 8.80 -10.34 0.09
CA LEU A 72 8.37 -8.96 -0.20
C LEU A 72 6.88 -8.90 -0.57
N SER A 73 6.41 -9.84 -1.39
CA SER A 73 4.99 -9.94 -1.75
C SER A 73 4.11 -10.15 -0.51
N GLN A 74 4.55 -10.99 0.42
CA GLN A 74 3.85 -11.22 1.68
C GLN A 74 3.93 -10.00 2.61
N ALA A 75 5.09 -9.35 2.72
CA ALA A 75 5.31 -8.15 3.52
C ALA A 75 4.38 -7.01 3.08
N ARG A 76 4.28 -6.79 1.76
CA ARG A 76 3.38 -5.79 1.18
C ARG A 76 1.92 -6.08 1.47
N ARG A 77 1.52 -7.35 1.51
CA ARG A 77 0.14 -7.74 1.86
C ARG A 77 -0.17 -7.56 3.34
N GLU A 78 0.78 -7.88 4.22
CA GLU A 78 0.59 -7.79 5.67
C GLU A 78 0.72 -6.34 6.20
N CYS A 79 1.54 -5.51 5.54
CA CYS A 79 1.78 -4.11 5.93
C CYS A 79 0.99 -3.10 5.11
N ALA A 80 0.35 -3.51 4.01
CA ALA A 80 -0.67 -2.66 3.42
C ALA A 80 -1.70 -2.42 4.53
N PRO A 81 -1.94 -1.16 4.96
CA PRO A 81 -3.06 -0.89 5.85
C PRO A 81 -4.26 -1.48 5.13
N ALA A 82 -4.99 -2.39 5.79
CA ALA A 82 -6.15 -3.10 5.26
C ALA A 82 -6.86 -2.13 4.34
N GLN A 83 -6.68 -2.32 3.01
CA GLN A 83 -6.89 -1.27 2.02
C GLN A 83 -8.20 -0.62 2.43
N GLU A 84 -8.14 0.63 2.91
CA GLU A 84 -9.35 1.35 3.24
C GLU A 84 -10.24 1.07 2.05
N GLN A 85 -11.37 0.42 2.31
CA GLN A 85 -12.49 0.52 1.40
C GLN A 85 -12.72 2.03 1.36
N LYS A 86 -11.98 2.74 0.50
CA LYS A 86 -12.24 4.12 0.14
C LYS A 86 -13.68 3.99 -0.31
N PRO A 87 -14.66 4.45 0.50
CA PRO A 87 -16.05 4.23 0.16
C PRO A 87 -16.17 4.77 -1.24
N SER A 88 -16.50 3.90 -2.18
CA SER A 88 -16.46 4.25 -3.58
C SER A 88 -17.32 5.51 -3.71
N VAL A 89 -16.91 6.48 -4.53
CA VAL A 89 -17.74 7.68 -4.76
C VAL A 89 -19.19 7.27 -5.13
N ARG A 90 -19.34 6.07 -5.71
CA ARG A 90 -20.61 5.37 -5.97
C ARG A 90 -21.44 5.05 -4.71
N ASP A 91 -20.82 4.56 -3.63
CA ASP A 91 -21.50 4.28 -2.36
C ASP A 91 -22.02 5.56 -1.70
N SER A 92 -21.29 6.67 -1.88
CA SER A 92 -21.66 7.99 -1.35
C SER A 92 -22.82 8.62 -2.13
N LEU A 93 -22.87 8.41 -3.46
CA LEU A 93 -23.97 8.85 -4.32
C LEU A 93 -25.27 8.06 -4.07
N ASN A 94 -25.18 6.75 -3.86
CA ASN A 94 -26.36 5.90 -3.64
C ASN A 94 -27.11 6.24 -2.33
N LYS A 95 -26.39 6.62 -1.27
CA LYS A 95 -27.00 7.01 0.03
C LYS A 95 -27.80 8.32 -0.05
N ASN A 96 -27.39 9.27 -0.90
CA ASN A 96 -28.07 10.56 -1.05
C ASN A 96 -29.35 10.45 -1.93
N ALA A 97 -29.35 9.56 -2.93
CA ALA A 97 -30.52 9.35 -3.78
C ALA A 97 -31.73 8.80 -3.00
N GLY A 98 -31.50 8.01 -1.96
CA GLY A 98 -32.56 7.46 -1.10
C GLY A 98 -33.21 8.47 -0.15
N GLN A 99 -32.56 9.61 0.13
CA GLN A 99 -33.10 10.63 1.05
C GLN A 99 -33.98 11.68 0.34
N GLN A 100 -33.80 11.89 -0.97
CA GLN A 100 -34.61 12.83 -1.74
C GLN A 100 -36.04 12.32 -2.04
N THR A 101 -36.28 11.01 -2.01
CA THR A 101 -37.61 10.45 -2.27
C THR A 101 -38.56 10.52 -1.06
N ALA A 102 -38.05 10.79 0.14
CA ALA A 102 -38.84 10.84 1.38
C ALA A 102 -39.39 12.23 1.73
N HIS A 103 -38.91 13.32 1.11
CA HIS A 103 -39.31 14.70 1.46
C HIS A 103 -40.37 15.33 0.55
N SER A 104 -40.82 14.64 -0.51
CA SER A 104 -41.87 15.18 -1.39
C SER A 104 -43.31 14.89 -0.92
N ASN A 105 -43.52 14.14 0.18
CA ASN A 105 -44.85 13.71 0.62
C ASN A 105 -45.25 14.27 1.99
N LYS A 106 -45.19 15.60 2.19
CA LYS A 106 -46.02 16.22 3.25
C LYS A 106 -46.23 17.73 3.05
N THR A 107 -47.07 18.11 2.09
CA THR A 107 -47.81 19.38 2.19
C THR A 107 -49.22 19.21 1.64
N LYS A 108 -50.05 18.52 2.42
CA LYS A 108 -51.51 18.68 2.39
C LYS A 108 -51.97 18.79 3.84
N VAL A 109 -52.13 20.02 4.34
CA VAL A 109 -53.03 20.29 5.47
C VAL A 109 -53.84 21.53 5.14
N ASN A 110 -55.11 21.23 4.86
CA ASN A 110 -56.32 22.02 4.99
C ASN A 110 -56.20 23.32 5.78
N LYS A 111 -56.78 24.39 5.23
CA LYS A 111 -57.27 25.51 6.03
C LYS A 111 -58.73 25.77 5.69
N GLU A 112 -59.60 25.08 6.41
CA GLU A 112 -61.02 25.43 6.52
C GLU A 112 -61.28 25.97 7.94
N GLN A 113 -62.04 27.06 7.96
CA GLN A 113 -62.83 27.66 9.06
C GLN A 113 -62.16 28.38 10.25
N ALA A 114 -62.50 29.68 10.32
CA ALA A 114 -63.07 30.47 11.43
C ALA A 114 -62.59 31.92 11.21
N ARG A 115 -63.41 32.97 11.10
CA ARG A 115 -64.67 33.31 11.75
C ARG A 115 -65.37 34.40 10.92
#